data_AF-A0A0C2SWR5-F1
#
_entry.id   AF-A0A0C2SWR5-F1
#
_cell.length_a   1.000
_cell.length_b   1.000
_cell.length_c   1.000
_cell.angle_alpha   90.00
_cell.angle_beta   90.00
_cell.angle_gamma   90.00
#
_symmetry.space_group_name_H-M   'P 1'
#
loop_
_entity.id
_entity.type
_entity.pdbx_description
1 polymer ?
#
loop_
_entity_poly.entity_id
_entity_poly.type
_entity_poly.pdbx_seq_one_letter_code
_entity_poly.pdbx_strand_id
1 'polypeptide(L)'
;MSDVDDPVPEKRPRNPSARQKQLNDQKRDAALASLQWEQKILEKWKKEILRQDEESHGESSPESQDEEDQGYRKQAGGGFTSGAVIQSKGVVHTFTQSASRSSKKRKLVREDVYQSSPVAPGVRQPLISVSTNVRRAMSSPGPQLESRYQNSPVRDVADEDTDNHNFHDDLLDFSDTPGHQPARATNNSESGPNPTIEPSSTNKSRHQLQPAPFRDGKSPGKNRKASDYEEGVEKMLLNAMHEYACLVLSHDAFPDDATKGKWARLVWKNACEEVETYYELSSRMARLYPQISDRDCWVCSLLKDACREHFKEHFKFKKGTSEESKVYNKNLRHTLLVDDLFHHKNREEGTGYAEGYIIADTLEMALFEDELSYGVKYHKYFSPISTNLLALVFALLEFLIDEWSTGVQRLNEWTELSPNVTKNIRTKLFKRLMTRAGAPNGPPNVAASMTTAMRAKVQQDLQGRTGETDSENDK
;
A
#
# COMPACT_ATOMS: atom_id res chain seq x y z
N MET A 1 31.05 -56.10 -13.90
CA MET A 1 30.77 -55.61 -15.26
C MET A 1 30.32 -54.18 -15.07
N SER A 2 31.21 -53.26 -15.38
CA SER A 2 31.08 -51.82 -15.12
C SER A 2 30.52 -51.20 -16.40
N ASP A 3 29.30 -50.67 -16.34
CA ASP A 3 28.69 -49.95 -17.45
C ASP A 3 29.42 -48.63 -17.66
N VAL A 4 30.12 -48.54 -18.79
CA VAL A 4 30.77 -47.32 -19.27
C VAL A 4 29.71 -46.55 -20.05
N ASP A 5 29.19 -45.48 -19.45
CA ASP A 5 28.27 -44.56 -20.12
C ASP A 5 28.98 -43.87 -21.30
N ASP A 6 28.57 -44.21 -22.52
CA ASP A 6 29.06 -43.58 -23.74
C ASP A 6 28.68 -42.08 -23.77
N PRO A 7 29.63 -41.18 -24.09
CA PRO A 7 29.37 -39.74 -24.11
C PRO A 7 28.35 -39.39 -25.19
N VAL A 8 27.24 -38.78 -24.75
CA VAL A 8 26.16 -38.28 -25.61
C VAL A 8 26.74 -37.29 -26.64
N PRO A 9 26.54 -37.52 -27.95
CA PRO A 9 27.12 -36.67 -28.98
C PRO A 9 26.58 -35.25 -28.88
N GLU A 10 27.49 -34.31 -28.61
CA GLU A 10 27.21 -32.89 -28.45
C GLU A 10 26.63 -32.33 -29.77
N LYS A 11 25.37 -31.88 -29.72
CA LYS A 11 24.67 -31.38 -30.90
C LYS A 11 25.37 -30.13 -31.43
N ARG A 12 25.89 -30.21 -32.65
CA ARG A 12 26.55 -29.08 -33.32
C ARG A 12 25.63 -27.84 -33.31
N PRO A 13 26.11 -26.67 -32.88
CA PRO A 13 25.30 -25.47 -32.83
C PRO A 13 24.82 -25.11 -34.24
N ARG A 14 23.51 -24.89 -34.38
CA ARG A 14 22.93 -24.47 -35.66
C ARG A 14 23.38 -23.05 -35.97
N ASN A 15 23.90 -22.85 -37.19
CA ASN A 15 24.21 -21.51 -37.68
C ASN A 15 22.94 -20.65 -37.67
N PRO A 16 23.02 -19.40 -37.14
CA PRO A 16 21.89 -18.49 -37.15
C PRO A 16 21.44 -18.20 -38.58
N SER A 17 20.13 -18.11 -38.79
CA SER A 17 19.58 -17.73 -40.10
C SER A 17 20.03 -16.33 -40.49
N ALA A 18 20.04 -16.02 -41.80
CA ALA A 18 20.42 -14.69 -42.29
C ALA A 18 19.60 -13.56 -41.62
N ARG A 19 18.31 -13.81 -41.35
CA ARG A 19 17.43 -12.87 -40.64
C ARG A 19 17.84 -12.70 -39.17
N GLN A 20 18.23 -13.77 -38.49
CA GLN A 20 18.71 -13.68 -37.11
C GLN A 20 20.04 -12.94 -37.03
N LYS A 21 20.93 -13.14 -38.01
CA LYS A 21 22.19 -12.40 -38.12
C LYS A 21 21.94 -10.90 -38.29
N GLN A 22 21.04 -10.51 -39.21
CA GLN A 22 20.67 -9.12 -39.41
C GLN A 22 20.07 -8.47 -38.14
N LEU A 23 19.23 -9.20 -37.39
CA LEU A 23 18.67 -8.71 -36.14
C LEU A 23 19.76 -8.51 -35.07
N ASN A 24 20.72 -9.43 -35.00
CA ASN A 24 21.84 -9.33 -34.07
C ASN A 24 22.76 -8.15 -34.45
N ASP A 25 23.01 -7.93 -35.74
CA ASP A 25 23.79 -6.80 -36.24
C ASP A 25 23.11 -5.47 -35.90
N GLN A 26 21.79 -5.35 -36.14
CA GLN A 26 21.02 -4.16 -35.75
C GLN A 26 21.06 -3.89 -34.24
N LYS A 27 20.97 -4.93 -33.41
CA LYS A 27 21.10 -4.78 -31.95
C LYS A 27 22.50 -4.30 -31.56
N ARG A 28 23.53 -4.80 -32.22
CA ARG A 28 24.92 -4.40 -31.97
C ARG A 28 25.16 -2.95 -32.37
N ASP A 29 24.63 -2.53 -33.51
CA ASP A 29 24.76 -1.15 -33.99
C ASP A 29 23.98 -0.16 -33.10
N ALA A 30 22.79 -0.55 -32.63
CA ALA A 30 22.03 0.25 -31.66
C ALA A 30 22.78 0.38 -30.32
N ALA A 31 23.40 -0.69 -29.83
CA ALA A 31 24.21 -0.66 -28.61
C ALA A 31 25.45 0.25 -28.77
N LEU A 32 26.12 0.18 -29.92
CA LEU A 32 27.25 1.07 -30.23
C LEU A 32 26.83 2.54 -30.30
N ALA A 33 25.68 2.84 -30.92
CA ALA A 33 25.14 4.20 -30.97
C ALA A 33 24.80 4.74 -29.57
N SER A 34 24.25 3.89 -28.70
CA SER A 34 23.96 4.24 -27.29
C SER A 34 25.24 4.59 -26.53
N LEU A 35 26.29 3.75 -26.66
CA LEU A 35 27.57 3.97 -25.99
C LEU A 35 28.27 5.24 -26.48
N GLN A 36 28.22 5.53 -27.79
CA GLN A 36 28.76 6.78 -28.34
C GLN A 36 28.02 8.02 -27.82
N TRP A 37 26.71 7.92 -27.61
CA TRP A 37 25.92 9.01 -27.04
C TRP A 37 26.27 9.27 -25.58
N GLU A 38 26.41 8.22 -24.77
CA GLU A 38 26.86 8.32 -23.37
C GLU A 38 28.26 8.95 -23.27
N GLN A 39 29.19 8.54 -24.14
CA GLN A 39 30.53 9.16 -24.20
C GLN A 39 30.46 10.66 -24.50
N LYS A 40 29.60 11.09 -25.42
CA LYS A 40 29.41 12.52 -25.73
C LYS A 40 28.84 13.30 -24.54
N ILE A 41 27.94 12.69 -23.77
CA ILE A 41 27.40 13.31 -22.55
C ILE A 41 28.48 13.47 -21.50
N LEU A 42 29.26 12.41 -21.23
CA LEU A 42 30.36 12.47 -20.27
C LEU A 42 31.40 13.53 -20.65
N GLU A 43 31.78 13.63 -21.92
CA GLU A 43 32.69 14.68 -22.39
C GLU A 43 32.11 16.09 -22.23
N LYS A 44 30.79 16.25 -22.39
CA LYS A 44 30.13 17.53 -22.12
C LYS A 44 30.18 17.89 -20.64
N TRP A 45 29.93 16.93 -19.74
CA TRP A 45 30.00 17.15 -18.30
C TRP A 45 31.41 17.45 -17.82
N LYS A 46 32.43 16.75 -18.32
CA LYS A 46 33.84 17.05 -18.00
C LYS A 46 34.21 18.49 -18.35
N LYS A 47 33.75 19.00 -19.49
CA LYS A 47 33.99 20.41 -19.88
C LYS A 47 33.29 21.40 -18.97
N GLU A 48 32.09 21.08 -18.51
CA GLU A 48 31.36 21.95 -17.58
C GLU A 48 32.05 22.03 -16.21
N ILE A 49 32.56 20.89 -15.69
CA ILE A 49 33.35 20.86 -14.45
C ILE A 49 34.62 21.71 -14.61
N LEU A 50 35.34 21.55 -15.72
CA LEU A 50 36.56 22.33 -15.97
C LEU A 50 36.27 23.85 -16.02
N ARG A 51 35.12 24.25 -16.60
CA ARG A 51 34.68 25.64 -16.64
C ARG A 51 34.39 26.19 -15.23
N GLN A 52 33.78 25.39 -14.36
CA GLN A 52 33.50 25.79 -12.98
C GLN A 52 34.78 25.94 -12.16
N ASP A 53 35.78 25.07 -12.38
CA ASP A 53 37.08 25.19 -11.71
C ASP A 53 37.83 26.47 -12.14
N GLU A 54 37.82 26.81 -13.44
CA GLU A 54 38.41 28.06 -13.96
C GLU A 54 37.72 29.31 -13.39
N GLU A 55 36.40 29.29 -13.25
CA GLU A 55 35.63 30.40 -12.65
C GLU A 55 35.92 30.56 -11.14
N SER A 56 36.20 29.46 -10.43
CA SER A 56 36.50 29.50 -8.99
C SER A 56 37.89 30.05 -8.63
N HIS A 57 38.86 30.00 -9.55
CA HIS A 57 40.26 30.40 -9.31
C HIS A 57 40.61 31.79 -9.88
N GLY A 58 39.68 32.44 -10.58
CA GLY A 58 39.93 33.72 -11.27
C GLY A 58 39.81 35.00 -10.44
N GLU A 59 39.46 34.94 -9.15
CA GLU A 59 39.06 36.14 -8.36
C GLU A 59 40.06 36.64 -7.30
N SER A 60 41.31 36.16 -7.28
CA SER A 60 42.36 36.75 -6.42
C SER A 60 43.31 37.65 -7.22
N SER A 61 42.87 38.88 -7.50
CA SER A 61 43.74 39.97 -7.95
C SER A 61 44.32 40.69 -6.72
N PRO A 62 45.66 40.81 -6.57
CA PRO A 62 46.26 41.53 -5.46
C PRO A 62 46.23 43.03 -5.78
N GLU A 63 45.26 43.74 -5.22
CA GLU A 63 45.25 45.20 -5.25
C GLU A 63 46.21 45.73 -4.15
N SER A 64 47.28 46.35 -4.62
CA SER A 64 48.30 47.07 -3.86
C SER A 64 47.69 48.20 -3.04
N GLN A 65 47.98 48.25 -1.73
CA GLN A 65 47.81 49.45 -0.91
C GLN A 65 49.16 49.87 -0.32
N ASP A 66 49.56 51.06 -0.73
CA ASP A 66 50.72 51.82 -0.29
C ASP A 66 50.52 52.44 1.11
N GLU A 67 51.67 52.64 1.73
CA GLU A 67 52.13 53.56 2.79
C GLU A 67 51.16 54.52 3.53
N GLU A 68 51.29 54.56 4.87
CA GLU A 68 51.45 55.75 5.77
C GLU A 68 51.33 55.25 7.22
N ASP A 69 52.41 55.10 8.02
CA ASP A 69 53.20 56.09 8.78
C ASP A 69 52.44 56.94 9.84
N GLN A 70 53.10 57.10 11.00
CA GLN A 70 52.73 57.81 12.25
C GLN A 70 51.83 57.05 13.26
N GLY A 71 52.10 56.96 14.56
CA GLY A 71 53.09 57.59 15.42
C GLY A 71 52.68 57.41 16.91
N TYR A 72 53.65 57.06 17.76
CA TYR A 72 53.71 57.13 19.23
C TYR A 72 52.51 57.65 20.06
N ARG A 73 52.12 56.90 21.12
CA ARG A 73 52.21 57.37 22.53
C ARG A 73 52.00 56.28 23.59
N LYS A 74 52.93 56.22 24.55
CA LYS A 74 52.82 55.57 25.88
C LYS A 74 51.81 56.29 26.78
N GLN A 75 51.08 55.59 27.65
CA GLN A 75 50.95 55.92 29.07
C GLN A 75 50.34 54.79 29.92
N ALA A 76 50.62 54.90 31.21
CA ALA A 76 50.55 53.90 32.27
C ALA A 76 49.16 53.63 32.86
N GLY A 77 49.05 52.49 33.56
CA GLY A 77 48.69 52.51 34.98
C GLY A 77 47.28 52.05 35.40
N GLY A 78 47.25 51.13 36.37
CA GLY A 78 46.11 50.82 37.26
C GLY A 78 45.09 49.84 36.65
N GLY A 79 44.60 48.79 37.31
CA GLY A 79 44.50 48.53 38.74
C GLY A 79 43.03 48.31 39.12
N PHE A 80 42.71 47.07 39.49
CA PHE A 80 41.66 46.66 40.45
C PHE A 80 40.16 46.55 40.06
N THR A 81 39.62 45.37 40.44
CA THR A 81 38.26 44.97 40.90
C THR A 81 37.05 44.82 39.97
N SER A 82 36.58 43.55 39.93
CA SER A 82 35.24 43.03 40.26
C SER A 82 33.96 43.65 39.68
N GLY A 83 33.22 42.81 38.94
CA GLY A 83 31.78 42.58 39.15
C GLY A 83 30.79 43.36 38.26
N ALA A 84 30.23 42.67 37.25
CA ALA A 84 28.87 42.84 36.67
C ALA A 84 28.74 41.81 35.53
N VAL A 85 27.86 40.80 35.52
CA VAL A 85 26.39 40.84 35.32
C VAL A 85 25.94 41.77 34.18
N ILE A 86 25.91 41.26 32.94
CA ILE A 86 25.12 41.77 31.80
C ILE A 86 24.76 40.55 30.92
N GLN A 87 23.54 40.03 31.06
CA GLN A 87 22.42 40.18 30.10
C GLN A 87 22.77 39.80 28.65
N SER A 88 22.51 38.54 28.30
CA SER A 88 22.40 38.07 26.92
C SER A 88 21.15 38.67 26.27
N LYS A 89 21.35 39.58 25.31
CA LYS A 89 20.30 40.09 24.43
C LYS A 89 19.86 38.97 23.49
N GLY A 90 18.56 38.67 23.54
CA GLY A 90 17.89 37.81 22.57
C GLY A 90 17.84 38.46 21.19
N VAL A 91 18.03 37.64 20.17
CA VAL A 91 17.62 37.91 18.80
C VAL A 91 16.45 36.97 18.53
N VAL A 92 15.24 37.52 18.59
CA VAL A 92 14.00 36.86 18.19
C VAL A 92 13.92 36.98 16.67
N HIS A 93 14.16 35.88 15.95
CA HIS A 93 13.71 35.77 14.57
C HIS A 93 12.22 35.47 14.58
N THR A 94 11.43 36.44 14.13
CA THR A 94 10.01 36.31 13.87
C THR A 94 9.78 35.34 12.72
N PHE A 95 9.29 34.14 13.03
CA PHE A 95 8.75 33.20 12.05
C PHE A 95 7.40 33.76 11.57
N THR A 96 7.33 34.11 10.29
CA THR A 96 6.11 34.55 9.64
C THR A 96 5.16 33.36 9.47
N GLN A 97 3.93 33.54 9.95
CA GLN A 97 2.83 32.59 9.86
C GLN A 97 2.60 32.14 8.42
N SER A 98 2.83 30.86 8.17
CA SER A 98 2.34 30.16 6.99
C SER A 98 0.82 30.05 7.05
N ALA A 99 0.18 30.56 5.99
CA ALA A 99 -1.25 30.54 5.79
C ALA A 99 -1.84 29.13 5.91
N SER A 100 -2.93 29.02 6.65
CA SER A 100 -3.74 27.81 6.77
C SER A 100 -4.27 27.40 5.40
N ARG A 101 -3.73 26.30 4.85
CA ARG A 101 -4.32 25.65 3.69
C ARG A 101 -5.47 24.77 4.18
N SER A 102 -6.65 25.05 3.64
CA SER A 102 -7.86 24.24 3.74
C SER A 102 -7.61 22.87 3.10
N SER A 103 -7.21 21.89 3.93
CA SER A 103 -7.14 20.49 3.52
C SER A 103 -8.57 19.96 3.35
N LYS A 104 -8.89 19.48 2.15
CA LYS A 104 -10.14 18.79 1.86
C LYS A 104 -10.16 17.49 2.67
N LYS A 105 -10.83 17.51 3.83
CA LYS A 105 -11.09 16.33 4.65
C LYS A 105 -11.64 15.20 3.79
N ARG A 106 -10.85 14.14 3.57
CA ARG A 106 -11.37 12.86 3.09
C ARG A 106 -12.32 12.35 4.17
N LYS A 107 -13.59 12.09 3.83
CA LYS A 107 -14.52 11.39 4.72
C LYS A 107 -14.08 9.94 4.85
N LEU A 108 -13.22 9.65 5.82
CA LEU A 108 -13.20 8.33 6.44
C LEU A 108 -14.57 8.15 7.11
N VAL A 109 -15.16 6.96 6.96
CA VAL A 109 -16.47 6.65 7.55
C VAL A 109 -16.35 6.82 9.07
N ARG A 110 -16.94 7.91 9.56
CA ARG A 110 -17.01 8.27 10.97
C ARG A 110 -18.09 7.40 11.60
N GLU A 111 -17.68 6.37 12.33
CA GLU A 111 -18.55 5.71 13.30
C GLU A 111 -18.50 6.53 14.60
N ASP A 112 -19.63 7.13 14.95
CA ASP A 112 -19.77 7.90 16.18
C ASP A 112 -19.70 6.93 17.37
N VAL A 113 -18.63 7.07 18.16
CA VAL A 113 -18.45 6.40 19.45
C VAL A 113 -19.46 6.97 20.44
N TYR A 114 -20.50 6.20 20.77
CA TYR A 114 -21.37 6.50 21.91
C TYR A 114 -20.62 6.19 23.21
N GLN A 115 -20.26 7.25 23.95
CA GLN A 115 -19.92 7.14 25.37
C GLN A 115 -21.20 6.89 26.18
N SER A 116 -21.30 5.70 26.76
CA SER A 116 -22.32 5.31 27.73
C SER A 116 -22.17 6.11 29.04
N SER A 117 -23.26 6.74 29.48
CA SER A 117 -23.44 7.27 30.84
C SER A 117 -24.57 6.53 31.57
N PRO A 118 -24.58 6.54 32.92
CA PRO A 118 -25.14 5.46 33.72
C PRO A 118 -26.64 5.59 34.02
N VAL A 119 -27.24 4.42 34.23
CA VAL A 119 -28.64 4.17 34.58
C VAL A 119 -28.96 4.61 36.01
N ALA A 120 -30.14 5.19 36.20
CA ALA A 120 -30.87 5.17 37.47
C ALA A 120 -32.37 4.86 37.23
N PRO A 121 -33.08 4.25 38.21
CA PRO A 121 -34.29 3.46 37.94
C PRO A 121 -35.59 4.24 38.23
N GLY A 122 -36.66 3.91 37.51
CA GLY A 122 -37.98 4.51 37.70
C GLY A 122 -39.11 3.62 37.20
N VAL A 123 -39.94 3.18 38.16
CA VAL A 123 -41.06 2.23 38.07
C VAL A 123 -42.31 2.86 37.42
N ARG A 124 -43.03 2.11 36.56
CA ARG A 124 -44.48 1.78 36.60
C ARG A 124 -45.14 1.60 35.21
N GLN A 125 -46.07 0.65 35.19
CA GLN A 125 -46.82 0.02 34.10
C GLN A 125 -48.05 0.84 33.59
N PRO A 126 -49.09 0.25 32.93
CA PRO A 126 -49.19 -0.27 31.55
C PRO A 126 -50.46 0.27 30.81
N LEU A 127 -50.84 -0.41 29.71
CA LEU A 127 -52.08 -0.32 28.89
C LEU A 127 -51.94 0.66 27.72
N ILE A 128 -52.13 0.21 26.48
CA ILE A 128 -53.45 0.09 25.84
C ILE A 128 -53.42 -0.99 24.73
N SER A 129 -54.53 -1.75 24.66
CA SER A 129 -54.92 -2.71 23.63
C SER A 129 -55.24 -2.06 22.28
N VAL A 130 -55.24 -2.85 21.19
CA VAL A 130 -56.29 -2.98 20.15
C VAL A 130 -55.68 -3.87 19.04
N SER A 131 -56.15 -5.11 18.84
CA SER A 131 -57.23 -5.54 17.91
C SER A 131 -56.84 -5.29 16.44
N THR A 132 -57.04 -6.14 15.43
CA THR A 132 -57.56 -7.50 15.22
C THR A 132 -57.37 -7.79 13.71
N ASN A 133 -57.54 -9.06 13.32
CA ASN A 133 -57.88 -9.59 11.98
C ASN A 133 -56.71 -10.03 11.08
N VAL A 134 -56.57 -11.27 10.55
CA VAL A 134 -57.44 -12.43 10.18
C VAL A 134 -57.37 -12.65 8.67
N ARG A 135 -56.85 -13.84 8.28
CA ARG A 135 -57.06 -14.62 7.02
C ARG A 135 -56.54 -13.98 5.72
N ARG A 136 -56.10 -14.71 4.68
CA ARG A 136 -56.47 -16.05 4.19
C ARG A 136 -55.41 -16.55 3.20
N ALA A 137 -55.18 -17.86 3.20
CA ALA A 137 -54.53 -18.62 2.13
C ALA A 137 -55.39 -18.66 0.85
N MET A 138 -54.79 -19.00 -0.30
CA MET A 138 -55.30 -19.95 -1.33
C MET A 138 -54.26 -20.14 -2.45
N SER A 139 -54.29 -21.33 -3.02
CA SER A 139 -53.25 -22.02 -3.79
C SER A 139 -53.48 -22.00 -5.32
N SER A 140 -52.40 -22.18 -6.10
CA SER A 140 -52.29 -22.90 -7.40
C SER A 140 -53.12 -22.44 -8.62
N PRO A 141 -52.91 -22.96 -9.86
CA PRO A 141 -51.85 -23.83 -10.41
C PRO A 141 -51.20 -23.30 -11.73
N GLY A 142 -50.14 -23.97 -12.20
CA GLY A 142 -49.49 -23.72 -13.51
C GLY A 142 -50.14 -24.41 -14.71
N PRO A 143 -49.44 -24.44 -15.86
CA PRO A 143 -49.49 -25.59 -16.74
C PRO A 143 -48.11 -26.07 -17.25
N GLN A 144 -48.04 -27.39 -17.44
CA GLN A 144 -47.01 -28.15 -18.13
C GLN A 144 -47.09 -27.98 -19.66
N LEU A 145 -45.99 -28.18 -20.38
CA LEU A 145 -45.76 -29.36 -21.23
C LEU A 145 -44.38 -29.34 -21.92
N GLU A 146 -43.71 -30.51 -21.87
CA GLU A 146 -42.89 -31.20 -22.90
C GLU A 146 -41.80 -30.49 -23.71
N SER A 147 -40.72 -31.13 -24.19
CA SER A 147 -39.95 -32.34 -23.88
C SER A 147 -38.72 -32.34 -24.80
N ARG A 148 -37.68 -33.12 -24.44
CA ARG A 148 -36.71 -33.77 -25.35
C ARG A 148 -35.51 -32.93 -25.85
N TYR A 149 -34.31 -33.18 -25.28
CA TYR A 149 -33.23 -33.95 -25.95
C TYR A 149 -32.08 -34.26 -24.97
N GLN A 150 -31.59 -35.49 -25.10
CA GLN A 150 -30.53 -36.15 -24.33
C GLN A 150 -29.12 -35.72 -24.79
N ASN A 151 -28.16 -35.60 -23.87
CA ASN A 151 -26.86 -36.33 -23.85
C ASN A 151 -25.78 -35.61 -23.00
N SER A 152 -25.30 -36.36 -22.00
CA SER A 152 -24.06 -36.37 -21.18
C SER A 152 -22.81 -35.55 -21.63
N PRO A 153 -21.80 -35.29 -20.75
CA PRO A 153 -21.44 -36.10 -19.58
C PRO A 153 -21.09 -35.41 -18.25
N VAL A 154 -21.31 -36.24 -17.22
CA VAL A 154 -20.73 -36.32 -15.88
C VAL A 154 -19.35 -35.66 -15.74
N ARG A 155 -19.24 -34.74 -14.79
CA ARG A 155 -17.98 -34.48 -14.07
C ARG A 155 -18.27 -34.59 -12.59
N ASP A 156 -17.87 -35.73 -12.04
CA ASP A 156 -17.56 -35.89 -10.63
C ASP A 156 -16.46 -34.88 -10.27
N VAL A 157 -16.74 -33.98 -9.35
CA VAL A 157 -15.71 -33.33 -8.55
C VAL A 157 -16.09 -33.61 -7.11
N ALA A 158 -15.31 -34.50 -6.52
CA ALA A 158 -15.40 -34.93 -5.14
C ALA A 158 -15.35 -33.72 -4.21
N ASP A 159 -16.15 -33.82 -3.14
CA ASP A 159 -15.90 -33.17 -1.86
C ASP A 159 -14.43 -33.42 -1.48
N GLU A 160 -13.67 -32.34 -1.29
CA GLU A 160 -12.43 -32.40 -0.54
C GLU A 160 -12.69 -31.92 0.88
N ASP A 161 -12.37 -32.83 1.78
CA ASP A 161 -12.52 -32.81 3.21
C ASP A 161 -11.93 -31.56 3.88
N THR A 162 -12.65 -31.12 4.91
CA THR A 162 -12.19 -30.20 5.94
C THR A 162 -11.06 -30.82 6.77
N ASP A 163 -9.81 -30.58 6.38
CA ASP A 163 -8.65 -30.83 7.24
C ASP A 163 -8.55 -29.76 8.34
N ASN A 164 -9.15 -30.08 9.48
CA ASN A 164 -8.97 -29.38 10.74
C ASN A 164 -7.61 -29.77 11.35
N HIS A 165 -6.52 -29.27 10.78
CA HIS A 165 -5.19 -29.47 11.35
C HIS A 165 -4.96 -28.58 12.57
N ASN A 166 -5.09 -29.22 13.74
CA ASN A 166 -4.52 -28.79 15.02
C ASN A 166 -3.01 -28.55 14.87
N PHE A 167 -2.59 -27.31 14.65
CA PHE A 167 -1.18 -26.92 14.78
C PHE A 167 -0.88 -26.55 16.24
N HIS A 168 0.23 -27.10 16.74
CA HIS A 168 0.81 -26.79 18.04
C HIS A 168 1.14 -25.29 18.14
N ASP A 169 0.76 -24.70 19.27
CA ASP A 169 0.96 -23.30 19.61
C ASP A 169 2.37 -23.15 20.21
N ASP A 170 3.40 -23.10 19.35
CA ASP A 170 4.74 -22.71 19.77
C ASP A 170 4.76 -21.18 19.95
N LEU A 171 4.69 -20.78 21.22
CA LEU A 171 4.96 -19.43 21.70
C LEU A 171 6.31 -18.96 21.17
N LEU A 172 6.30 -18.00 20.25
CA LEU A 172 7.50 -17.30 19.84
C LEU A 172 7.82 -16.21 20.86
N ASP A 173 8.84 -16.49 21.66
CA ASP A 173 9.62 -15.51 22.41
C ASP A 173 10.47 -14.71 21.40
N PHE A 174 10.14 -13.44 21.19
CA PHE A 174 10.85 -12.52 20.30
C PHE A 174 11.88 -11.70 21.07
N SER A 175 12.85 -12.36 21.70
CA SER A 175 13.96 -11.70 22.39
C SER A 175 15.33 -12.16 21.88
N ASP A 176 15.73 -11.66 20.70
CA ASP A 176 17.12 -11.76 20.24
C ASP A 176 17.91 -10.51 20.68
N THR A 177 18.67 -10.66 21.78
CA THR A 177 19.79 -9.77 22.14
C THR A 177 21.08 -10.59 22.14
N PRO A 178 22.11 -10.24 21.34
CA PRO A 178 23.38 -10.96 21.35
C PRO A 178 24.27 -10.48 22.51
N GLY A 179 24.37 -11.29 23.56
CA GLY A 179 25.22 -11.05 24.73
C GLY A 179 26.34 -12.09 24.86
N HIS A 180 27.58 -11.62 24.85
CA HIS A 180 28.83 -12.37 25.03
C HIS A 180 28.84 -13.40 26.17
N GLN A 181 29.35 -14.59 25.88
CA GLN A 181 29.90 -15.51 26.88
C GLN A 181 31.29 -15.03 27.35
N PRO A 182 31.68 -15.38 28.58
CA PRO A 182 32.84 -16.26 28.68
C PRO A 182 32.65 -17.45 29.60
N ALA A 183 33.41 -18.49 29.26
CA ALA A 183 33.47 -19.81 29.86
C ALA A 183 33.94 -19.82 31.33
N ARG A 184 33.42 -20.75 32.12
CA ARG A 184 34.25 -21.55 33.04
C ARG A 184 33.60 -22.88 33.43
N ALA A 185 34.41 -23.92 33.38
CA ALA A 185 34.11 -25.30 33.74
C ALA A 185 34.12 -25.54 35.26
N THR A 186 33.33 -26.50 35.75
CA THR A 186 33.74 -27.80 36.35
C THR A 186 32.71 -28.34 37.35
N ASN A 187 32.31 -29.60 37.10
CA ASN A 187 32.02 -30.72 38.00
C ASN A 187 31.43 -30.45 39.41
N ASN A 188 30.29 -31.09 39.70
CA ASN A 188 30.30 -32.27 40.57
C ASN A 188 28.97 -33.02 40.60
N SER A 189 29.12 -34.34 40.66
CA SER A 189 28.09 -35.34 40.87
C SER A 189 27.56 -35.30 42.30
N GLU A 190 26.25 -35.31 42.49
CA GLU A 190 25.64 -35.85 43.71
C GLU A 190 24.27 -36.44 43.37
N SER A 191 24.21 -37.77 43.48
CA SER A 191 23.04 -38.62 43.35
C SER A 191 22.15 -38.48 44.58
N GLY A 192 21.01 -37.81 44.43
CA GLY A 192 19.93 -37.74 45.42
C GLY A 192 18.69 -38.53 44.97
N PRO A 193 17.86 -39.03 45.91
CA PRO A 193 16.81 -40.01 45.62
C PRO A 193 15.60 -39.38 44.94
N ASN A 194 15.15 -40.08 43.92
CA ASN A 194 13.98 -39.85 43.08
C ASN A 194 12.72 -39.55 43.93
N PRO A 195 12.15 -38.32 43.90
CA PRO A 195 10.78 -38.14 44.31
C PRO A 195 9.90 -38.74 43.21
N THR A 196 9.05 -39.68 43.59
CA THR A 196 7.95 -40.20 42.77
C THR A 196 7.09 -39.02 42.31
N ILE A 197 7.36 -38.53 41.10
CA ILE A 197 6.54 -37.55 40.41
C ILE A 197 5.28 -38.30 39.98
N GLU A 198 4.20 -38.08 40.71
CA GLU A 198 2.86 -38.39 40.22
C GLU A 198 2.66 -37.67 38.88
N PRO A 199 2.30 -38.38 37.79
CA PRO A 199 1.90 -37.74 36.56
C PRO A 199 0.55 -37.08 36.82
N SER A 200 0.58 -35.82 37.26
CA SER A 200 -0.57 -34.93 37.30
C SER A 200 -0.98 -34.62 35.86
N SER A 201 -1.63 -35.62 35.24
CA SER A 201 -2.41 -35.55 34.02
C SER A 201 -3.60 -34.61 34.25
N THR A 202 -3.32 -33.32 34.41
CA THR A 202 -4.29 -32.27 34.18
C THR A 202 -4.41 -32.08 32.68
N ASN A 203 -5.06 -33.06 32.03
CA ASN A 203 -5.71 -32.88 30.74
C ASN A 203 -6.76 -31.77 30.95
N LYS A 204 -6.33 -30.51 30.89
CA LYS A 204 -7.21 -29.36 30.78
C LYS A 204 -8.01 -29.61 29.51
N SER A 205 -9.26 -30.06 29.68
CA SER A 205 -10.15 -30.29 28.54
C SER A 205 -10.15 -29.02 27.73
N ARG A 206 -9.63 -29.10 26.50
CA ARG A 206 -9.55 -27.97 25.58
C ARG A 206 -10.98 -27.48 25.40
N HIS A 207 -11.34 -26.42 26.12
CA HIS A 207 -12.68 -25.87 26.04
C HIS A 207 -12.89 -25.47 24.58
N GLN A 208 -13.79 -26.17 23.90
CA GLN A 208 -14.12 -25.85 22.51
C GLN A 208 -14.66 -24.42 22.51
N LEU A 209 -13.96 -23.54 21.81
CA LEU A 209 -14.38 -22.16 21.65
C LEU A 209 -15.72 -22.13 20.93
N GLN A 210 -16.60 -21.23 21.36
CA GLN A 210 -17.91 -21.08 20.73
C GLN A 210 -17.75 -20.41 19.36
N PRO A 211 -18.56 -20.76 18.35
CA PRO A 211 -18.57 -20.06 17.08
C PRO A 211 -19.08 -18.61 17.27
N ALA A 212 -18.51 -17.67 16.53
CA ALA A 212 -18.93 -16.27 16.59
C ALA A 212 -20.37 -16.08 16.08
N PRO A 213 -21.27 -15.42 16.83
CA PRO A 213 -22.66 -15.29 16.45
C PRO A 213 -22.87 -14.33 15.26
N PHE A 214 -23.82 -14.69 14.39
CA PHE A 214 -24.28 -13.85 13.29
C PHE A 214 -25.40 -12.91 13.72
N ARG A 215 -25.45 -11.73 13.12
CA ARG A 215 -26.51 -10.75 13.38
C ARG A 215 -27.88 -11.32 13.03
N ASP A 216 -28.86 -11.09 13.90
CA ASP A 216 -30.25 -11.57 13.80
C ASP A 216 -30.39 -13.11 13.69
N GLY A 217 -29.34 -13.89 14.00
CA GLY A 217 -29.32 -15.34 13.77
C GLY A 217 -29.43 -15.75 12.29
N LYS A 218 -29.23 -14.82 11.35
CA LYS A 218 -29.33 -15.10 9.91
C LYS A 218 -28.05 -15.72 9.40
N SER A 219 -28.18 -16.69 8.48
CA SER A 219 -27.02 -17.20 7.74
C SER A 219 -26.37 -16.07 6.93
N PRO A 220 -25.03 -15.99 6.91
CA PRO A 220 -24.34 -14.86 6.32
C PRO A 220 -24.46 -14.85 4.79
N GLY A 221 -24.43 -13.65 4.20
CA GLY A 221 -24.54 -13.48 2.75
C GLY A 221 -23.35 -14.03 1.96
N LYS A 222 -23.48 -14.02 0.62
CA LYS A 222 -22.40 -14.42 -0.31
C LYS A 222 -21.14 -13.56 -0.16
N ASN A 223 -21.33 -12.26 0.08
CA ASN A 223 -20.24 -11.33 0.32
C ASN A 223 -19.87 -11.38 1.81
N ARG A 224 -18.58 -11.53 2.10
CA ARG A 224 -18.07 -11.59 3.47
C ARG A 224 -17.88 -10.18 3.99
N LYS A 225 -18.51 -9.84 5.12
CA LYS A 225 -18.39 -8.54 5.79
C LYS A 225 -18.30 -8.73 7.30
N ALA A 226 -17.64 -7.82 7.99
CA ALA A 226 -17.65 -7.79 9.46
C ALA A 226 -19.05 -7.53 10.01
N SER A 227 -19.85 -6.70 9.32
CA SER A 227 -21.24 -6.39 9.67
C SER A 227 -22.24 -7.56 9.55
N ASP A 228 -21.81 -8.71 9.01
CA ASP A 228 -22.61 -9.94 9.07
C ASP A 228 -22.71 -10.50 10.51
N TYR A 229 -21.80 -10.11 11.40
CA TYR A 229 -21.70 -10.59 12.77
C TYR A 229 -22.41 -9.67 13.77
N GLU A 230 -22.66 -10.16 14.98
CA GLU A 230 -23.13 -9.31 16.08
C GLU A 230 -22.19 -8.13 16.32
N GLU A 231 -22.72 -7.01 16.83
CA GLU A 231 -22.01 -5.73 16.96
C GLU A 231 -20.66 -5.87 17.71
N GLY A 232 -20.62 -6.65 18.79
CA GLY A 232 -19.39 -6.92 19.54
C GLY A 232 -18.33 -7.63 18.68
N VAL A 233 -18.74 -8.66 17.94
CA VAL A 233 -17.85 -9.43 17.04
C VAL A 233 -17.41 -8.59 15.85
N GLU A 234 -18.31 -7.78 15.27
CA GLU A 234 -17.97 -6.84 14.20
C GLU A 234 -16.84 -5.91 14.65
N LYS A 235 -16.97 -5.30 15.82
CA LYS A 235 -15.95 -4.40 16.37
C LYS A 235 -14.62 -5.10 16.61
N MET A 236 -14.65 -6.32 17.15
CA MET A 236 -13.45 -7.16 17.32
C MET A 236 -12.78 -7.46 15.98
N LEU A 237 -13.56 -7.82 14.95
CA LEU A 237 -13.05 -8.08 13.61
C LEU A 237 -12.41 -6.83 13.01
N LEU A 238 -13.06 -5.68 13.09
CA LEU A 238 -12.51 -4.41 12.59
C LEU A 238 -11.21 -4.03 13.31
N ASN A 239 -11.15 -4.17 14.64
CA ASN A 239 -9.93 -3.93 15.40
C ASN A 239 -8.79 -4.88 14.99
N ALA A 240 -9.08 -6.18 14.87
CA ALA A 240 -8.12 -7.17 14.43
C ALA A 240 -7.64 -6.91 12.99
N MET A 241 -8.53 -6.46 12.10
CA MET A 241 -8.19 -6.08 10.73
C MET A 241 -7.25 -4.87 10.68
N HIS A 242 -7.46 -3.88 11.55
CA HIS A 242 -6.54 -2.75 11.69
C HIS A 242 -5.17 -3.18 12.21
N GLU A 243 -5.12 -4.04 13.23
CA GLU A 243 -3.87 -4.57 13.77
C GLU A 243 -3.12 -5.43 12.73
N TYR A 244 -3.86 -6.18 11.91
CA TYR A 244 -3.30 -6.91 10.76
C TYR A 244 -2.66 -5.96 9.74
N ALA A 245 -3.31 -4.84 9.43
CA ALA A 245 -2.75 -3.82 8.55
C ALA A 245 -1.45 -3.24 9.12
N CYS A 246 -1.36 -3.05 10.44
CA CYS A 246 -0.12 -2.64 11.10
C CYS A 246 1.00 -3.67 10.93
N LEU A 247 0.71 -4.98 11.04
CA LEU A 247 1.70 -6.03 10.75
C LEU A 247 2.19 -5.99 9.31
N VAL A 248 1.29 -5.80 8.34
CA VAL A 248 1.65 -5.65 6.92
C VAL A 248 2.59 -4.46 6.71
N LEU A 249 2.31 -3.32 7.34
CA LEU A 249 3.15 -2.13 7.20
C LEU A 249 4.51 -2.25 7.90
N SER A 250 4.57 -2.91 9.06
CA SER A 250 5.75 -2.90 9.93
C SER A 250 6.66 -4.11 9.77
N HIS A 251 6.14 -5.26 9.34
CA HIS A 251 6.89 -6.51 9.29
C HIS A 251 7.13 -7.00 7.87
N ASP A 252 6.10 -7.08 7.05
CA ASP A 252 6.21 -7.53 5.66
C ASP A 252 5.00 -7.03 4.86
N ALA A 253 5.25 -6.20 3.86
CA ALA A 253 4.21 -5.64 3.00
C ALA A 253 3.57 -6.70 2.09
N PHE A 254 4.26 -7.82 1.85
CA PHE A 254 3.85 -8.89 0.95
C PHE A 254 4.04 -10.28 1.59
N PRO A 255 3.39 -10.54 2.74
CA PRO A 255 3.57 -11.79 3.47
C PRO A 255 3.07 -12.98 2.64
N ASP A 256 3.72 -14.13 2.76
CA ASP A 256 3.24 -15.37 2.17
C ASP A 256 1.96 -15.89 2.84
N ASP A 257 1.29 -16.86 2.21
CA ASP A 257 -0.02 -17.35 2.69
C ASP A 257 0.05 -17.98 4.08
N ALA A 258 1.18 -18.60 4.44
CA ALA A 258 1.41 -19.16 5.76
C ALA A 258 1.48 -18.05 6.83
N THR A 259 2.24 -16.99 6.54
CA THR A 259 2.42 -15.81 7.38
C THR A 259 1.12 -15.04 7.53
N LYS A 260 0.36 -14.85 6.44
CA LYS A 260 -1.00 -14.27 6.48
C LYS A 260 -1.89 -15.05 7.46
N GLY A 261 -1.90 -16.39 7.37
CA GLY A 261 -2.69 -17.24 8.26
C GLY A 261 -2.27 -17.14 9.72
N LYS A 262 -0.96 -17.06 9.99
CA LYS A 262 -0.40 -16.87 11.33
C LYS A 262 -0.78 -15.51 11.92
N TRP A 263 -0.63 -14.44 11.14
CA TRP A 263 -1.00 -13.09 11.57
C TRP A 263 -2.50 -12.96 11.83
N ALA A 264 -3.35 -13.53 10.97
CA ALA A 264 -4.80 -13.53 11.18
C ALA A 264 -5.20 -14.19 12.52
N ARG A 265 -4.57 -15.32 12.86
CA ARG A 265 -4.78 -15.98 14.17
C ARG A 265 -4.29 -15.11 15.33
N LEU A 266 -3.11 -14.51 15.19
CA LEU A 266 -2.51 -13.65 16.21
C LEU A 266 -3.40 -12.44 16.53
N VAL A 267 -3.78 -11.66 15.52
CA VAL A 267 -4.59 -10.44 15.75
C VAL A 267 -6.00 -10.77 16.23
N TRP A 268 -6.56 -11.91 15.83
CA TRP A 268 -7.85 -12.36 16.35
C TRP A 268 -7.75 -12.76 17.83
N LYS A 269 -6.68 -13.46 18.21
CA LYS A 269 -6.40 -13.78 19.60
C LYS A 269 -6.27 -12.51 20.44
N ASN A 270 -5.50 -11.52 19.98
CA ASN A 270 -5.36 -10.24 20.66
C ASN A 270 -6.72 -9.53 20.83
N ALA A 271 -7.56 -9.52 19.80
CA ALA A 271 -8.89 -8.93 19.90
C ALA A 271 -9.82 -9.68 20.87
N CYS A 272 -9.73 -11.01 20.94
CA CYS A 272 -10.43 -11.81 21.97
C CYS A 272 -9.95 -11.47 23.38
N GLU A 273 -8.64 -11.35 23.58
CA GLU A 273 -8.03 -11.02 24.86
C GLU A 273 -8.41 -9.60 25.33
N GLU A 274 -8.44 -8.62 24.42
CA GLU A 274 -8.81 -7.23 24.73
C GLU A 274 -10.26 -7.09 25.26
N VAL A 275 -11.18 -7.93 24.76
CA VAL A 275 -12.61 -7.90 25.12
C VAL A 275 -12.98 -9.02 26.11
N GLU A 276 -12.00 -9.83 26.54
CA GLU A 276 -12.18 -11.02 27.38
C GLU A 276 -13.28 -11.98 26.87
N THR A 277 -13.47 -12.02 25.55
CA THR A 277 -14.50 -12.84 24.90
C THR A 277 -13.86 -13.69 23.81
N TYR A 278 -14.00 -15.01 23.93
CA TYR A 278 -13.26 -15.96 23.11
C TYR A 278 -14.19 -16.70 22.14
N TYR A 279 -14.08 -16.35 20.85
CA TYR A 279 -14.74 -17.08 19.77
C TYR A 279 -13.72 -17.78 18.87
N GLU A 280 -14.15 -18.88 18.26
CA GLU A 280 -13.39 -19.57 17.23
C GLU A 280 -13.15 -18.67 16.00
N LEU A 281 -11.91 -18.59 15.52
CA LEU A 281 -11.60 -17.94 14.25
C LEU A 281 -12.06 -18.82 13.08
N SER A 282 -13.31 -18.64 12.65
CA SER A 282 -13.84 -19.40 11.52
C SER A 282 -13.05 -19.14 10.22
N SER A 283 -13.03 -20.12 9.31
CA SER A 283 -12.48 -19.96 7.95
C SER A 283 -13.08 -18.77 7.19
N ARG A 284 -14.31 -18.35 7.50
CA ARG A 284 -14.94 -17.17 6.88
C ARG A 284 -14.30 -15.88 7.39
N MET A 285 -14.10 -15.77 8.70
CA MET A 285 -13.45 -14.62 9.36
C MET A 285 -11.98 -14.54 8.97
N ALA A 286 -11.27 -15.68 8.99
CA ALA A 286 -9.89 -15.76 8.55
C ALA A 286 -9.70 -15.24 7.13
N ARG A 287 -10.71 -15.36 6.25
CA ARG A 287 -10.68 -14.83 4.88
C ARG A 287 -11.08 -13.34 4.74
N LEU A 288 -11.45 -12.65 5.82
CA LEU A 288 -11.60 -11.19 5.84
C LEU A 288 -10.24 -10.50 5.87
N TYR A 289 -9.23 -11.08 6.54
CA TYR A 289 -7.88 -10.52 6.61
C TYR A 289 -7.13 -10.58 5.27
N PRO A 290 -7.17 -11.69 4.50
CA PRO A 290 -6.62 -11.73 3.15
C PRO A 290 -7.29 -10.79 2.16
N GLN A 291 -8.52 -10.32 2.40
CA GLN A 291 -9.05 -9.24 1.56
C GLN A 291 -8.22 -7.95 1.73
N ILE A 292 -7.50 -7.80 2.84
CA ILE A 292 -6.50 -6.76 3.07
C ILE A 292 -5.19 -7.06 2.34
N SER A 293 -4.80 -8.33 2.10
CA SER A 293 -3.48 -8.67 1.51
C SER A 293 -3.49 -9.16 0.04
N ASP A 294 -4.57 -9.77 -0.45
CA ASP A 294 -4.63 -10.38 -1.79
C ASP A 294 -5.00 -9.40 -2.91
N ARG A 295 -5.48 -8.21 -2.56
CA ARG A 295 -5.78 -7.14 -3.53
C ARG A 295 -5.22 -5.85 -3.00
N ASP A 296 -4.18 -5.34 -3.67
CA ASP A 296 -3.66 -3.98 -3.52
C ASP A 296 -3.81 -3.48 -2.10
N CYS A 297 -2.98 -4.02 -1.20
CA CYS A 297 -3.18 -3.91 0.23
C CYS A 297 -3.66 -2.49 0.54
N TRP A 298 -4.92 -2.31 0.97
CA TRP A 298 -5.52 -0.97 0.87
C TRP A 298 -4.69 0.03 1.68
N VAL A 299 -4.01 -0.46 2.72
CA VAL A 299 -3.02 0.27 3.51
C VAL A 299 -1.73 0.64 2.74
N CYS A 300 -1.25 -0.19 1.82
CA CYS A 300 -0.20 0.15 0.85
C CYS A 300 -0.70 1.23 -0.12
N SER A 301 -1.98 1.15 -0.54
CA SER A 301 -2.59 2.18 -1.37
C SER A 301 -2.71 3.51 -0.63
N LEU A 302 -2.94 3.50 0.69
CA LEU A 302 -2.92 4.69 1.54
C LEU A 302 -1.54 5.37 1.50
N LEU A 303 -0.45 4.61 1.68
CA LEU A 303 0.92 5.13 1.55
C LEU A 303 1.19 5.67 0.14
N LYS A 304 0.82 4.92 -0.90
CA LYS A 304 1.00 5.33 -2.29
C LYS A 304 0.27 6.65 -2.59
N ASP A 305 -0.96 6.80 -2.11
CA ASP A 305 -1.75 8.01 -2.29
C ASP A 305 -1.09 9.20 -1.57
N ALA A 306 -0.63 9.00 -0.33
CA ALA A 306 0.11 10.02 0.42
C ALA A 306 1.41 10.43 -0.29
N CYS A 307 2.22 9.45 -0.73
CA CYS A 307 3.41 9.73 -1.53
C CYS A 307 3.07 10.59 -2.75
N ARG A 308 2.03 10.23 -3.52
CA ARG A 308 1.63 10.95 -4.74
C ARG A 308 1.22 12.38 -4.49
N GLU A 309 0.64 12.67 -3.33
CA GLU A 309 0.20 14.01 -2.93
C GLU A 309 1.41 14.94 -2.76
N HIS A 310 2.42 14.50 -2.00
CA HIS A 310 3.63 15.29 -1.74
C HIS A 310 4.65 15.27 -2.89
N PHE A 311 4.68 14.19 -3.67
CA PHE A 311 5.70 13.92 -4.68
C PHE A 311 5.94 15.07 -5.66
N LYS A 312 4.87 15.65 -6.22
CA LYS A 312 4.98 16.64 -7.30
C LYS A 312 5.57 17.95 -6.81
N GLU A 313 5.14 18.40 -5.64
CA GLU A 313 5.62 19.64 -5.03
C GLU A 313 7.08 19.50 -4.59
N HIS A 314 7.44 18.31 -4.09
CA HIS A 314 8.76 18.06 -3.50
C HIS A 314 9.90 17.89 -4.51
N PHE A 315 9.65 17.21 -5.64
CA PHE A 315 10.68 16.97 -6.66
C PHE A 315 10.61 17.93 -7.85
N LYS A 316 9.53 18.71 -8.00
CA LYS A 316 9.37 19.70 -9.07
C LYS A 316 9.39 19.13 -10.49
N PHE A 317 8.95 17.87 -10.67
CA PHE A 317 8.75 17.29 -12.01
C PHE A 317 7.83 18.18 -12.85
N LYS A 318 8.24 18.48 -14.10
CA LYS A 318 7.42 19.25 -15.04
C LYS A 318 6.27 18.39 -15.56
N LYS A 319 5.06 18.96 -15.62
CA LYS A 319 3.93 18.35 -16.31
C LYS A 319 4.01 18.64 -17.81
N GLY A 320 3.50 17.72 -18.62
CA GLY A 320 3.28 17.94 -20.05
C GLY A 320 4.09 17.01 -20.95
N THR A 321 3.77 17.05 -22.23
CA THR A 321 4.29 16.14 -23.27
C THR A 321 5.42 16.75 -24.10
N SER A 322 5.80 18.01 -23.83
CA SER A 322 6.86 18.70 -24.57
C SER A 322 8.19 17.99 -24.42
N GLU A 323 9.02 18.04 -25.46
CA GLU A 323 10.33 17.38 -25.45
C GLU A 323 11.25 17.99 -24.37
N GLU A 324 11.15 19.30 -24.14
CA GLU A 324 11.87 19.98 -23.05
C GLU A 324 11.49 19.42 -21.67
N SER A 325 10.19 19.26 -21.37
CA SER A 325 9.73 18.69 -20.10
C SER A 325 10.16 17.24 -19.94
N LYS A 326 10.13 16.45 -21.03
CA LYS A 326 10.62 15.06 -21.04
C LYS A 326 12.11 14.98 -20.74
N VAL A 327 12.94 15.78 -21.41
CA VAL A 327 14.39 15.81 -21.18
C VAL A 327 14.70 16.26 -19.75
N TYR A 328 14.02 17.31 -19.26
CA TYR A 328 14.16 17.78 -17.88
C TYR A 328 13.82 16.67 -16.87
N ASN A 329 12.65 16.02 -17.01
CA ASN A 329 12.21 14.97 -16.09
C ASN A 329 13.11 13.73 -16.13
N LYS A 330 13.63 13.36 -17.31
CA LYS A 330 14.61 12.26 -17.44
C LYS A 330 15.92 12.58 -16.72
N ASN A 331 16.43 13.80 -16.88
CA ASN A 331 17.64 14.24 -16.18
C ASN A 331 17.41 14.27 -14.67
N LEU A 332 16.30 14.84 -14.23
CA LEU A 332 15.93 14.89 -12.81
C LEU A 332 15.79 13.47 -12.22
N ARG A 333 15.12 12.56 -12.92
CA ARG A 333 15.07 11.14 -12.53
C ARG A 333 16.48 10.57 -12.38
N HIS A 334 17.35 10.79 -13.36
CA HIS A 334 18.71 10.27 -13.31
C HIS A 334 19.45 10.82 -12.09
N THR A 335 19.40 12.13 -11.85
CA THR A 335 20.00 12.75 -10.65
C THR A 335 19.43 12.18 -9.35
N LEU A 336 18.12 11.93 -9.27
CA LEU A 336 17.49 11.43 -8.04
C LEU A 336 17.84 9.97 -7.75
N LEU A 337 17.98 9.13 -8.79
CA LEU A 337 18.23 7.69 -8.65
C LEU A 337 19.72 7.32 -8.67
N VAL A 338 20.60 8.20 -9.14
CA VAL A 338 22.04 8.05 -8.92
C VAL A 338 22.29 8.20 -7.43
N ASP A 339 22.93 7.20 -6.82
CA ASP A 339 23.25 7.13 -5.38
C ASP A 339 22.04 7.29 -4.45
N ASP A 340 20.82 7.01 -4.94
CA ASP A 340 19.57 7.10 -4.19
C ASP A 340 19.39 8.43 -3.43
N LEU A 341 19.79 9.54 -4.05
CA LEU A 341 19.75 10.89 -3.46
C LEU A 341 18.36 11.33 -3.00
N PHE A 342 17.29 10.72 -3.52
CA PHE A 342 15.92 11.03 -3.11
C PHE A 342 15.59 10.66 -1.65
N HIS A 343 16.37 9.78 -1.01
CA HIS A 343 16.22 9.46 0.42
C HIS A 343 16.83 10.50 1.37
N HIS A 344 17.72 11.34 0.85
CA HIS A 344 18.56 12.22 1.66
C HIS A 344 17.85 13.53 1.99
N LYS A 345 18.10 14.04 3.19
CA LYS A 345 17.64 15.37 3.62
C LYS A 345 18.27 16.47 2.77
N ASN A 346 19.60 16.43 2.62
CA ASN A 346 20.35 17.33 1.75
C ASN A 346 20.82 16.53 0.53
N ARG A 347 20.09 16.66 -0.59
CA ARG A 347 20.34 15.86 -1.80
C ARG A 347 21.65 16.21 -2.49
N GLU A 348 22.09 17.46 -2.41
CA GLU A 348 23.33 17.94 -3.07
C GLU A 348 24.58 17.42 -2.33
N GLU A 349 24.50 17.32 -1.00
CA GLU A 349 25.60 16.85 -0.15
C GLU A 349 25.58 15.34 0.06
N GLY A 350 24.47 14.66 -0.25
CA GLY A 350 24.27 13.24 0.07
C GLY A 350 24.22 12.97 1.58
N THR A 351 23.74 13.92 2.39
CA THR A 351 23.70 13.79 3.86
C THR A 351 22.28 13.63 4.40
N GLY A 352 22.16 12.98 5.57
CA GLY A 352 20.86 12.68 6.20
C GLY A 352 20.10 11.57 5.47
N TYR A 353 20.71 10.39 5.35
CA TYR A 353 20.07 9.21 4.75
C TYR A 353 18.77 8.86 5.49
N ALA A 354 17.70 8.60 4.73
CA ALA A 354 16.35 8.32 5.23
C ALA A 354 15.66 9.50 5.98
N GLU A 355 16.24 10.69 5.95
CA GLU A 355 15.70 11.90 6.60
C GLU A 355 15.08 12.89 5.61
N GLY A 356 14.88 12.50 4.34
CA GLY A 356 14.20 13.32 3.35
C GLY A 356 12.80 13.73 3.81
N TYR A 357 12.47 15.03 3.73
CA TYR A 357 11.19 15.56 4.22
C TYR A 357 9.96 14.85 3.64
N ILE A 358 10.01 14.41 2.38
CA ILE A 358 8.91 13.67 1.76
C ILE A 358 8.61 12.33 2.46
N ILE A 359 9.61 11.69 3.08
CA ILE A 359 9.42 10.44 3.83
C ILE A 359 8.59 10.75 5.08
N ALA A 360 8.96 11.79 5.83
CA ALA A 360 8.22 12.24 7.00
C ALA A 360 6.79 12.68 6.64
N ASP A 361 6.63 13.55 5.63
CA ASP A 361 5.33 14.03 5.15
C ASP A 361 4.41 12.87 4.71
N THR A 362 4.98 11.89 3.99
CA THR A 362 4.25 10.68 3.58
C THR A 362 3.75 9.89 4.78
N LEU A 363 4.62 9.64 5.76
CA LEU A 363 4.28 8.87 6.95
C LEU A 363 3.26 9.62 7.82
N GLU A 364 3.43 10.93 7.99
CA GLU A 364 2.50 11.79 8.70
C GLU A 364 1.11 11.73 8.07
N MET A 365 1.00 12.00 6.78
CA MET A 365 -0.28 11.97 6.06
C MET A 365 -0.93 10.59 6.04
N ALA A 366 -0.15 9.51 5.90
CA ALA A 366 -0.71 8.17 5.78
C ALA A 366 -1.06 7.54 7.13
N LEU A 367 -0.26 7.78 8.17
CA LEU A 367 -0.29 6.99 9.40
C LEU A 367 -0.42 7.82 10.68
N PHE A 368 -0.12 9.12 10.65
CA PHE A 368 -0.09 9.97 11.86
C PHE A 368 -0.87 11.29 11.71
N GLU A 369 -1.87 11.35 10.82
CA GLU A 369 -2.65 12.58 10.56
C GLU A 369 -3.42 13.05 11.81
N ASP A 370 -3.96 12.11 12.60
CA ASP A 370 -4.72 12.38 13.82
C ASP A 370 -4.60 11.28 14.90
N GLU A 371 -5.25 11.48 16.05
CA GLU A 371 -5.24 10.54 17.19
C GLU A 371 -5.85 9.16 16.86
N LEU A 372 -6.67 9.08 15.81
CA LEU A 372 -7.34 7.85 15.38
C LEU A 372 -6.55 7.12 14.29
N SER A 373 -5.50 7.74 13.76
CA SER A 373 -4.66 7.19 12.70
C SER A 373 -3.85 6.00 13.20
N TYR A 374 -3.47 5.11 12.27
CA TYR A 374 -2.83 3.82 12.60
C TYR A 374 -1.57 3.96 13.45
N GLY A 375 -0.71 4.90 13.09
CA GLY A 375 0.55 5.17 13.76
C GLY A 375 0.38 5.62 15.21
N VAL A 376 -0.72 6.34 15.52
CA VAL A 376 -1.02 6.79 16.88
C VAL A 376 -1.71 5.69 17.68
N LYS A 377 -2.81 5.15 17.15
CA LYS A 377 -3.61 4.12 17.85
C LYS A 377 -2.80 2.83 18.10
N TYR A 378 -1.96 2.44 17.15
CA TYR A 378 -1.19 1.20 17.18
C TYR A 378 0.32 1.47 17.25
N HIS A 379 0.74 2.49 17.99
CA HIS A 379 2.14 2.96 18.09
C HIS A 379 3.17 1.87 18.40
N LYS A 380 2.78 0.78 19.09
CA LYS A 380 3.65 -0.38 19.38
C LYS A 380 4.25 -1.03 18.13
N TYR A 381 3.60 -0.88 16.97
CA TYR A 381 4.10 -1.41 15.68
C TYR A 381 5.03 -0.45 14.95
N PHE A 382 5.09 0.81 15.37
CA PHE A 382 5.78 1.89 14.66
C PHE A 382 6.80 2.63 15.53
N SER A 383 7.08 2.11 16.74
CA SER A 383 8.07 2.65 17.67
C SER A 383 9.15 1.60 17.98
N PRO A 384 10.34 1.70 17.35
CA PRO A 384 10.73 2.66 16.31
C PRO A 384 10.05 2.38 14.95
N ILE A 385 10.13 3.34 14.02
CA ILE A 385 9.67 3.12 12.63
C ILE A 385 10.50 1.98 12.04
N SER A 386 9.81 0.91 11.62
CA SER A 386 10.47 -0.28 11.09
C SER A 386 11.22 0.01 9.78
N THR A 387 12.30 -0.73 9.55
CA THR A 387 13.04 -0.72 8.29
C THR A 387 12.17 -1.17 7.11
N ASN A 388 11.24 -2.10 7.33
CA ASN A 388 10.31 -2.58 6.30
C ASN A 388 9.37 -1.46 5.82
N LEU A 389 8.85 -0.66 6.75
CA LEU A 389 8.01 0.49 6.42
C LEU A 389 8.80 1.54 5.62
N LEU A 390 10.03 1.84 6.03
CA LEU A 390 10.90 2.75 5.28
C LEU A 390 11.20 2.22 3.87
N ALA A 391 11.58 0.94 3.74
CA ALA A 391 11.83 0.31 2.46
C ALA A 391 10.59 0.34 1.53
N LEU A 392 9.39 0.16 2.09
CA LEU A 392 8.14 0.29 1.34
C LEU A 392 7.93 1.72 0.83
N VAL A 393 8.14 2.73 1.67
CA VAL A 393 8.05 4.15 1.27
C VAL A 393 9.08 4.47 0.18
N PHE A 394 10.32 3.97 0.31
CA PHE A 394 11.39 4.15 -0.66
C PHE A 394 11.03 3.57 -2.02
N ALA A 395 10.56 2.32 -2.04
CA ALA A 395 10.11 1.66 -3.26
C ALA A 395 8.93 2.41 -3.93
N LEU A 396 7.99 2.95 -3.12
CA LEU A 396 6.89 3.78 -3.64
C LEU A 396 7.40 5.09 -4.26
N LEU A 397 8.38 5.74 -3.64
CA LEU A 397 8.99 6.96 -4.17
C LEU A 397 9.78 6.71 -5.45
N GLU A 398 10.60 5.65 -5.49
CA GLU A 398 11.31 5.22 -6.69
C GLU A 398 10.34 4.94 -7.84
N PHE A 399 9.25 4.21 -7.56
CA PHE A 399 8.18 3.95 -8.52
C PHE A 399 7.56 5.25 -9.06
N LEU A 400 7.35 6.26 -8.20
CA LEU A 400 6.83 7.56 -8.64
C LEU A 400 7.85 8.36 -9.46
N ILE A 401 9.14 8.32 -9.13
CA ILE A 401 10.22 8.91 -9.93
C ILE A 401 10.20 8.30 -11.35
N ASP A 402 10.07 6.98 -11.43
CA ASP A 402 9.96 6.25 -12.69
C ASP A 402 8.70 6.58 -13.47
N GLU A 403 7.56 6.73 -12.80
CA GLU A 403 6.29 7.10 -13.42
C GLU A 403 6.34 8.53 -14.01
N TRP A 404 6.98 9.47 -13.32
CA TRP A 404 7.04 10.88 -13.73
C TRP A 404 8.18 11.22 -14.70
N SER A 405 9.10 10.28 -14.94
CA SER A 405 10.25 10.43 -15.84
C SER A 405 9.93 10.92 -17.24
N THR A 406 8.76 10.58 -17.79
CA THR A 406 8.31 11.02 -19.12
C THR A 406 7.41 12.26 -19.07
N GLY A 407 7.00 12.71 -17.88
CA GLY A 407 6.00 13.77 -17.71
C GLY A 407 4.56 13.38 -18.12
N VAL A 408 4.38 12.14 -18.59
CA VAL A 408 3.10 11.58 -19.03
C VAL A 408 2.84 10.31 -18.24
N GLN A 409 1.64 10.19 -17.67
CA GLN A 409 1.26 8.93 -17.04
C GLN A 409 1.26 7.82 -18.11
N ARG A 410 2.18 6.84 -18.01
CA ARG A 410 2.41 5.79 -19.02
C ARG A 410 1.14 5.05 -19.47
N LEU A 411 0.08 5.06 -18.66
CA LEU A 411 -1.21 4.48 -19.01
C LEU A 411 -1.87 5.16 -20.21
N ASN A 412 -1.66 6.47 -20.37
CA ASN A 412 -2.16 7.22 -21.53
C ASN A 412 -1.35 6.86 -22.78
N GLU A 413 -0.02 6.81 -22.67
CA GLU A 413 0.85 6.36 -23.77
C GLU A 413 0.51 4.92 -24.20
N TRP A 414 0.30 4.00 -23.26
CA TRP A 414 -0.14 2.64 -23.56
C TRP A 414 -1.50 2.59 -24.27
N THR A 415 -2.41 3.50 -23.91
CA THR A 415 -3.70 3.64 -24.59
C THR A 415 -3.54 4.19 -26.00
N GLU A 416 -2.63 5.14 -26.22
CA GLU A 416 -2.37 5.76 -27.51
C GLU A 416 -1.58 4.86 -28.47
N LEU A 417 -0.66 4.03 -27.97
CA LEU A 417 0.14 3.09 -28.77
C LEU A 417 -0.71 2.09 -29.55
N SER A 418 -1.82 1.63 -28.97
CA SER A 418 -2.76 0.77 -29.66
C SER A 418 -4.16 0.88 -29.05
N PRO A 419 -4.95 1.92 -29.42
CA PRO A 419 -6.22 2.22 -28.77
C PRO A 419 -7.20 1.05 -28.79
N ASN A 420 -7.24 0.33 -29.91
CA ASN A 420 -8.11 -0.83 -30.09
C ASN A 420 -7.66 -2.03 -29.24
N VAL A 421 -6.36 -2.33 -29.18
CA VAL A 421 -5.84 -3.44 -28.36
C VAL A 421 -6.02 -3.12 -26.88
N THR A 422 -5.65 -1.92 -26.46
CA THR A 422 -5.79 -1.45 -25.08
C THR A 422 -7.25 -1.37 -24.65
N LYS A 423 -8.17 -0.91 -25.52
CA LYS A 423 -9.63 -1.01 -25.29
C LYS A 423 -10.06 -2.46 -25.12
N ASN A 424 -9.64 -3.38 -25.99
CA ASN A 424 -10.00 -4.79 -25.90
C ASN A 424 -9.48 -5.47 -24.63
N ILE A 425 -8.25 -5.16 -24.20
CA ILE A 425 -7.68 -5.64 -22.93
C ILE A 425 -8.52 -5.12 -21.76
N ARG A 426 -8.80 -3.81 -21.71
CA ARG A 426 -9.63 -3.20 -20.66
C ARG A 426 -11.05 -3.77 -20.64
N THR A 427 -11.67 -4.00 -21.80
CA THR A 427 -13.00 -4.64 -21.91
C THR A 427 -12.97 -6.09 -21.44
N LYS A 428 -11.94 -6.87 -21.80
CA LYS A 428 -11.79 -8.25 -21.30
C LYS A 428 -11.57 -8.28 -19.80
N LEU A 429 -10.74 -7.37 -19.27
CA LEU A 429 -10.51 -7.23 -17.83
C LEU A 429 -11.81 -6.88 -17.11
N PHE A 430 -12.57 -5.90 -17.61
CA PHE A 430 -13.88 -5.53 -17.06
C PHE A 430 -14.85 -6.72 -17.07
N LYS A 431 -14.98 -7.46 -18.18
CA LYS A 431 -15.82 -8.66 -18.25
C LYS A 431 -15.41 -9.72 -17.22
N ARG A 432 -14.10 -9.98 -17.05
CA ARG A 432 -13.59 -10.89 -16.02
C ARG A 432 -13.94 -10.43 -14.61
N LEU A 433 -13.81 -9.13 -14.33
CA LEU A 433 -14.17 -8.54 -13.04
C LEU A 433 -15.67 -8.65 -12.77
N MET A 434 -16.52 -8.36 -13.76
CA MET A 434 -17.98 -8.53 -13.66
C MET A 434 -18.36 -9.98 -13.39
N THR A 435 -17.71 -10.93 -14.08
CA THR A 435 -17.89 -12.38 -13.84
C THR A 435 -17.55 -12.75 -12.40
N ARG A 436 -16.38 -12.30 -11.90
CA ARG A 436 -15.94 -12.59 -10.52
C ARG A 436 -16.84 -11.95 -9.47
N ALA A 437 -17.40 -10.78 -9.77
CA ALA A 437 -18.38 -10.11 -8.91
C ALA A 437 -19.76 -10.80 -8.92
N GLY A 438 -19.97 -11.81 -9.77
CA GLY A 438 -21.27 -12.46 -9.94
C GLY A 438 -22.31 -11.59 -10.66
N ALA A 439 -21.87 -10.51 -11.31
CA ALA A 439 -22.75 -9.72 -12.14
C ALA A 439 -23.00 -10.48 -13.46
N PRO A 440 -24.25 -10.55 -13.95
CA PRO A 440 -24.56 -11.25 -15.19
C PRO A 440 -23.76 -10.63 -16.34
N ASN A 441 -22.99 -11.46 -17.04
CA ASN A 441 -22.19 -11.08 -18.20
C ASN A 441 -23.09 -10.81 -19.40
N GLY A 442 -23.85 -9.72 -19.35
CA GLY A 442 -24.54 -9.19 -20.50
C GLY A 442 -24.58 -7.67 -20.40
N PRO A 443 -24.49 -6.92 -21.50
CA PRO A 443 -25.17 -5.64 -21.51
C PRO A 443 -26.59 -5.89 -20.98
N PRO A 444 -27.19 -4.98 -20.16
CA PRO A 444 -28.59 -5.12 -19.81
C PRO A 444 -29.33 -5.44 -21.10
N ASN A 445 -30.05 -6.55 -21.12
CA ASN A 445 -30.81 -6.93 -22.29
C ASN A 445 -31.97 -5.94 -22.39
N VAL A 446 -31.69 -4.71 -22.84
CA VAL A 446 -32.69 -3.68 -23.14
C VAL A 446 -33.44 -4.06 -24.43
N ALA A 447 -33.03 -5.12 -25.12
CA ALA A 447 -33.72 -5.64 -26.29
C ALA A 447 -34.70 -6.76 -25.93
N ALA A 448 -35.76 -6.41 -25.20
CA ALA A 448 -37.05 -7.09 -25.32
C ALA A 448 -38.27 -6.22 -24.96
N SER A 449 -38.26 -4.90 -25.22
CA SER A 449 -39.53 -4.13 -25.15
C SER A 449 -39.76 -3.09 -26.26
N MET A 450 -38.91 -3.00 -27.29
CA MET A 450 -39.27 -2.29 -28.51
C MET A 450 -39.66 -3.28 -29.58
N THR A 451 -40.98 -3.43 -29.75
CA THR A 451 -41.61 -4.18 -30.84
C THR A 451 -41.09 -3.65 -32.17
N THR A 452 -41.12 -4.51 -33.20
CA THR A 452 -40.73 -4.15 -34.57
C THR A 452 -41.46 -2.89 -35.06
N ALA A 453 -42.72 -2.71 -34.64
CA ALA A 453 -43.51 -1.51 -34.92
C ALA A 453 -42.94 -0.24 -34.27
N MET A 454 -42.49 -0.33 -33.02
CA MET A 454 -41.90 0.80 -32.31
C MET A 454 -40.55 1.20 -32.90
N ARG A 455 -39.78 0.23 -33.41
CA ARG A 455 -38.56 0.48 -34.18
C ARG A 455 -38.84 1.17 -35.52
N ALA A 456 -39.84 0.70 -36.27
CA ALA A 456 -40.24 1.33 -37.53
C ALA A 456 -40.68 2.78 -37.31
N LYS A 457 -41.43 3.06 -36.23
CA LYS A 457 -41.88 4.41 -35.90
C LYS A 457 -40.75 5.35 -35.51
N VAL A 458 -39.81 4.89 -34.68
CA VAL A 458 -38.61 5.70 -34.32
C VAL A 458 -37.75 5.96 -35.56
N GLN A 459 -37.63 4.98 -36.45
CA GLN A 459 -36.86 5.12 -37.68
C GLN A 459 -37.53 6.09 -38.68
N GLN A 460 -38.86 6.13 -38.70
CA GLN A 460 -39.65 7.11 -39.46
C GLN A 460 -39.52 8.53 -38.86
N ASP A 461 -39.59 8.67 -37.54
CA ASP A 461 -39.41 9.97 -36.85
C ASP A 461 -38.00 10.54 -37.04
N LEU A 462 -36.99 9.68 -37.21
CA LEU A 462 -35.61 10.08 -37.46
C LEU A 462 -35.33 10.45 -38.92
N GLN A 463 -36.06 9.86 -39.89
CA GLN A 463 -35.90 10.18 -41.32
C GLN A 463 -36.32 11.62 -41.68
N GLY A 464 -37.08 12.30 -40.82
CA GLY A 464 -37.47 13.70 -40.98
C GLY A 464 -36.57 14.73 -40.28
N ARG A 465 -35.53 14.30 -39.55
CA ARG A 465 -34.65 15.23 -38.81
C ARG A 465 -33.29 15.30 -39.52
N THR A 466 -33.04 16.39 -40.23
CA THR A 466 -31.80 16.66 -40.98
C THR A 466 -30.58 16.93 -40.10
N GLY A 467 -30.70 16.84 -38.78
CA GLY A 467 -29.55 16.94 -37.87
C GLY A 467 -28.92 18.33 -37.78
N GLU A 468 -29.51 19.35 -38.41
CA GLU A 468 -29.23 20.74 -38.07
C GLU A 468 -30.07 21.09 -36.84
N THR A 469 -29.40 21.13 -35.68
CA THR A 469 -29.87 21.84 -34.50
C THR A 469 -30.21 23.26 -34.92
N ASP A 470 -31.51 23.58 -34.96
CA ASP A 470 -31.99 24.96 -35.06
C ASP A 470 -31.21 25.80 -34.05
N SER A 471 -30.43 26.73 -34.60
CA SER A 471 -29.70 27.76 -33.88
C SER A 471 -30.66 28.48 -32.93
N GLU A 472 -30.33 28.49 -31.64
CA GLU A 472 -30.88 29.41 -30.66
C GLU A 472 -30.48 30.84 -31.07
N ASN A 473 -31.36 31.51 -31.82
CA ASN A 473 -31.40 32.95 -31.89
C ASN A 473 -32.57 33.46 -31.03
N ASP A 474 -32.20 34.35 -30.12
CA ASP A 474 -33.00 35.38 -29.45
C ASP A 474 -34.05 34.97 -28.40
N LYS A 475 -33.69 35.19 -27.12
CA LYS A 475 -34.14 36.39 -26.37
C LYS A 475 -33.34 36.68 -25.11
#